data_AF-Q53I47-F1
#
_entry.id   AF-Q53I47-F1
#
_cell.length_a   1.000
_cell.length_b   1.000
_cell.length_c   1.000
_cell.angle_alpha   90.00
_cell.angle_beta   90.00
_cell.angle_gamma   90.00
#
_symmetry.space_group_name_H-M   'P 1'
#
loop_
_entity.id
_entity.type
_entity.pdbx_description
1 polymer ?
#
loop_
_entity_poly.entity_id
_entity_poly.type
_entity_poly.pdbx_seq_one_letter_code
_entity_poly.pdbx_strand_id
1 'polypeptide(L)'
;MLNGEPIGYAQSYVALGSGDGWWEEETDPGVRGIDQLLANASQLGKGLGTKLVRALVELLFNDPEVTKIQTDPSPSNLRAIRCYEKAGFERQGTVTTPDGPAVYMVQTRQAFERTRSDAYPFHRGGRPRAGALGGPSCQTLDALST
;
A
#
# COMPACT_ATOMS: atom_id res chain seq x y z
N MET A 1 -0.41 7.17 13.69
CA MET A 1 -1.12 8.27 14.37
C MET A 1 -1.23 9.46 13.42
N LEU A 2 -2.27 10.29 13.56
CA LEU A 2 -2.41 11.57 12.85
C LEU A 2 -2.47 12.67 13.90
N ASN A 3 -1.51 13.59 13.89
CA ASN A 3 -1.39 14.65 14.91
C ASN A 3 -1.35 14.11 16.36
N GLY A 4 -0.68 12.98 16.56
CA GLY A 4 -0.59 12.32 17.88
C GLY A 4 -1.79 11.43 18.24
N GLU A 5 -2.85 11.41 17.43
CA GLU A 5 -4.06 10.62 17.71
C GLU A 5 -4.06 9.26 16.98
N PRO A 6 -4.52 8.18 17.63
CA PRO A 6 -4.78 6.91 16.96
C PRO A 6 -5.95 7.07 15.97
N ILE A 7 -5.73 6.70 14.71
CA ILE A 7 -6.73 6.85 13.63
C ILE A 7 -7.25 5.52 13.08
N GLY A 8 -6.72 4.40 13.56
CA GLY A 8 -7.01 3.09 13.00
C GLY A 8 -6.10 2.01 13.55
N TYR A 9 -6.31 0.81 13.02
CA TYR A 9 -5.55 -0.39 13.31
C TYR A 9 -4.97 -0.94 12.01
N ALA A 10 -3.80 -1.56 12.10
CA ALA A 10 -3.18 -2.27 11.00
C ALA A 10 -2.42 -3.47 11.55
N GLN A 11 -2.41 -4.55 10.79
CA GLN A 11 -1.67 -5.77 11.11
C GLN A 11 -0.87 -6.24 9.91
N SER A 12 0.18 -7.00 10.20
CA SER A 12 0.92 -7.76 9.22
C SER A 12 1.18 -9.17 9.75
N TYR A 13 1.15 -10.15 8.87
CA TYR A 13 1.40 -11.56 9.22
C TYR A 13 2.27 -12.22 8.16
N VAL A 14 2.97 -13.30 8.52
CA VAL A 14 3.67 -14.16 7.54
C VAL A 14 2.61 -15.02 6.88
N ALA A 15 2.50 -14.95 5.54
CA ALA A 15 1.48 -15.71 4.83
C ALA A 15 1.74 -17.22 4.96
N LEU A 16 2.98 -17.65 4.71
CA LEU A 16 3.41 -19.02 4.91
C LEU A 16 3.21 -19.42 6.39
N GLY A 17 2.47 -20.51 6.60
CA GLY A 17 2.22 -21.03 7.95
C GLY A 17 1.15 -20.28 8.75
N SER A 18 0.31 -19.47 8.10
CA SER A 18 -0.87 -18.87 8.75
C SER A 18 -1.83 -19.92 9.34
N GLY A 19 -1.85 -21.13 8.76
CA GLY A 19 -2.62 -22.27 9.28
C GLY A 19 -4.12 -22.19 8.98
N ASP A 20 -4.87 -23.20 9.42
CA ASP A 20 -6.34 -23.24 9.38
C ASP A 20 -6.98 -22.89 8.02
N GLY A 21 -6.37 -23.34 6.92
CA GLY A 21 -6.84 -23.10 5.55
C GLY A 21 -6.41 -21.75 4.95
N TRP A 22 -5.60 -20.97 5.64
CA TRP A 22 -5.03 -19.72 5.13
C TRP A 22 -3.72 -19.98 4.36
N TRP A 23 -3.69 -19.52 3.11
CA TRP A 23 -2.48 -19.43 2.27
C TRP A 23 -1.73 -20.77 2.09
N GLU A 24 -2.47 -21.89 1.99
CA GLU A 24 -1.89 -23.25 1.92
C GLU A 24 -0.93 -23.47 0.74
N GLU A 25 -1.13 -22.71 -0.34
CA GLU A 25 -0.31 -22.77 -1.56
C GLU A 25 0.90 -21.81 -1.52
N GLU A 26 1.03 -20.97 -0.49
CA GLU A 26 2.18 -20.07 -0.38
C GLU A 26 3.42 -20.87 0.03
N THR A 27 4.53 -20.63 -0.66
CA THR A 27 5.80 -21.35 -0.45
C THR A 27 6.96 -20.40 -0.15
N ASP A 28 6.77 -19.10 -0.38
CA ASP A 28 7.78 -18.08 -0.13
C ASP A 28 7.67 -17.55 1.32
N PRO A 29 8.68 -17.79 2.18
CA PRO A 29 8.66 -17.30 3.56
C PRO A 29 8.77 -15.78 3.67
N GLY A 30 9.13 -15.08 2.59
CA GLY A 30 9.19 -13.63 2.51
C GLY A 30 7.84 -12.95 2.31
N VAL A 31 6.76 -13.71 2.09
CA VAL A 31 5.44 -13.13 1.85
C VAL A 31 4.81 -12.64 3.15
N ARG A 32 4.33 -11.40 3.12
CA ARG A 32 3.58 -10.79 4.23
C ARG A 32 2.16 -10.46 3.79
N GLY A 33 1.17 -10.83 4.58
CA GLY A 33 -0.19 -10.31 4.42
C GLY A 33 -0.44 -9.08 5.28
N ILE A 34 -1.38 -8.23 4.88
CA ILE A 34 -1.80 -7.05 5.65
C ILE A 34 -3.32 -6.89 5.68
N ASP A 35 -3.80 -6.37 6.83
CA ASP A 35 -5.15 -5.84 6.99
C ASP A 35 -5.11 -4.53 7.75
N GLN A 36 -6.12 -3.69 7.53
CA GLN A 36 -6.25 -2.42 8.22
C GLN A 36 -7.71 -2.02 8.41
N LEU A 37 -7.92 -1.05 9.30
CA LEU A 37 -9.17 -0.31 9.40
C LEU A 37 -8.90 1.10 9.90
N LEU A 38 -9.73 2.05 9.49
CA LEU A 38 -9.77 3.38 10.09
C LEU A 38 -10.87 3.39 11.14
N ALA A 39 -10.57 3.93 12.33
CA ALA A 39 -11.46 3.89 13.48
C ALA A 39 -12.68 4.80 13.30
N ASN A 40 -12.50 5.97 12.67
CA ASN A 40 -13.55 6.99 12.60
C ASN A 40 -14.17 7.06 11.21
N ALA A 41 -15.50 6.88 11.14
CA ALA A 41 -16.25 7.01 9.88
C ALA A 41 -16.07 8.39 9.23
N SER A 42 -15.95 9.46 10.03
CA SER A 42 -15.71 10.84 9.56
C SER A 42 -14.34 11.04 8.89
N GLN A 43 -13.44 10.07 9.02
CA GLN A 43 -12.11 10.08 8.41
C GLN A 43 -12.04 9.25 7.12
N LEU A 44 -13.11 8.51 6.79
CA LEU A 44 -13.21 7.76 5.53
C LEU A 44 -13.27 8.71 4.32
N GLY A 45 -12.84 8.23 3.15
CA GLY A 45 -12.89 9.00 1.89
C GLY A 45 -11.85 10.13 1.75
N LYS A 46 -11.08 10.45 2.80
CA LYS A 46 -10.11 11.55 2.82
C LYS A 46 -8.68 11.15 2.46
N GLY A 47 -8.51 9.99 1.83
CA GLY A 47 -7.19 9.45 1.44
C GLY A 47 -6.32 8.93 2.59
N LEU A 48 -6.80 8.96 3.84
CA LEU A 48 -6.05 8.48 5.00
C LEU A 48 -5.74 6.98 4.93
N GLY A 49 -6.66 6.17 4.40
CA GLY A 49 -6.44 4.74 4.22
C GLY A 49 -5.25 4.46 3.30
N THR A 50 -5.17 5.14 2.17
CA THR A 50 -4.05 4.99 1.23
C THR A 50 -2.72 5.41 1.86
N LYS A 51 -2.71 6.49 2.64
CA LYS A 51 -1.49 6.92 3.36
C LYS A 51 -1.05 5.87 4.40
N LEU A 52 -1.99 5.31 5.15
CA LEU A 52 -1.72 4.24 6.11
C LEU A 52 -1.13 3.01 5.41
N VAL A 53 -1.77 2.53 4.33
CA VAL A 53 -1.28 1.35 3.58
C VAL A 53 0.12 1.60 3.02
N ARG A 54 0.38 2.76 2.42
CA ARG A 54 1.72 3.10 1.90
C ARG A 54 2.79 3.10 2.99
N ALA A 55 2.48 3.65 4.16
CA ALA A 55 3.41 3.66 5.29
C ALA A 55 3.69 2.23 5.81
N LEU A 56 2.66 1.38 5.87
CA LEU A 56 2.82 -0.03 6.25
C LEU A 56 3.65 -0.81 5.23
N VAL A 57 3.39 -0.60 3.93
CA VAL A 57 4.18 -1.21 2.84
C VAL A 57 5.65 -0.84 2.93
N GLU A 58 5.95 0.46 3.14
CA GLU A 58 7.33 0.92 3.32
C GLU A 58 7.98 0.29 4.56
N LEU A 59 7.25 0.21 5.67
CA LEU A 59 7.75 -0.45 6.88
C LEU A 59 8.09 -1.92 6.62
N LEU A 60 7.23 -2.66 5.92
CA LEU A 60 7.45 -4.08 5.64
C LEU A 60 8.60 -4.30 4.65
N PHE A 61 8.73 -3.49 3.61
CA PHE A 61 9.83 -3.64 2.64
C PHE A 61 11.19 -3.16 3.16
N ASN A 62 11.26 -2.47 4.31
CA ASN A 62 12.52 -2.20 4.99
C ASN A 62 13.18 -3.48 5.52
N ASP A 63 12.41 -4.54 5.76
CA ASP A 63 12.95 -5.88 6.00
C ASP A 63 13.35 -6.51 4.65
N PRO A 64 14.64 -6.80 4.41
CA PRO A 64 15.11 -7.35 3.13
C PRO A 64 14.56 -8.75 2.84
N GLU A 65 14.09 -9.49 3.85
CA GLU A 65 13.49 -10.81 3.66
C GLU A 65 12.09 -10.74 3.06
N VAL A 66 11.43 -9.57 3.13
CA VAL A 66 10.09 -9.40 2.55
C VAL A 66 10.17 -9.27 1.03
N THR A 67 9.53 -10.20 0.32
CA THR A 67 9.56 -10.30 -1.15
C THR A 67 8.31 -9.70 -1.81
N LYS A 68 7.16 -9.91 -1.17
CA LYS A 68 5.83 -9.58 -1.67
C LYS A 68 4.90 -9.30 -0.50
N ILE A 69 4.06 -8.28 -0.64
CA ILE A 69 2.99 -7.98 0.30
C ILE A 69 1.67 -8.31 -0.37
N GLN A 70 0.78 -8.99 0.33
CA GLN A 70 -0.55 -9.38 -0.16
C GLN A 70 -1.68 -8.90 0.75
N THR A 71 -2.87 -8.82 0.19
CA THR A 71 -4.11 -8.54 0.92
C THR A 71 -5.29 -9.14 0.14
N ASP A 72 -6.40 -9.32 0.84
CA ASP A 72 -7.55 -10.12 0.41
C ASP A 72 -8.88 -9.46 0.77
N PRO A 73 -9.12 -8.21 0.34
CA PRO A 73 -10.40 -7.55 0.60
C PRO A 73 -11.57 -8.34 0.02
N SER A 74 -12.71 -8.32 0.74
CA SER A 74 -13.97 -8.82 0.21
C SER A 74 -14.29 -8.19 -1.16
N PRO A 75 -14.80 -8.96 -2.15
CA PRO A 75 -15.16 -8.47 -3.47
C PRO A 75 -16.20 -7.34 -3.46
N SER A 76 -17.03 -7.28 -2.41
CA SER A 76 -18.01 -6.22 -2.23
C SER A 76 -17.41 -4.92 -1.68
N ASN A 77 -16.20 -4.96 -1.09
CA ASN A 77 -15.54 -3.82 -0.48
C ASN A 77 -14.72 -3.01 -1.51
N LEU A 78 -15.43 -2.44 -2.49
CA LEU A 78 -14.85 -1.66 -3.59
C LEU A 78 -13.97 -0.49 -3.10
N ARG A 79 -14.29 0.07 -1.93
CA ARG A 79 -13.50 1.15 -1.30
C ARG A 79 -12.14 0.65 -0.84
N ALA A 80 -12.06 -0.53 -0.21
CA ALA A 80 -10.79 -1.12 0.21
C ALA A 80 -9.95 -1.51 -1.02
N ILE A 81 -10.56 -2.15 -2.01
CA ILE A 81 -9.89 -2.52 -3.27
C ILE A 81 -9.28 -1.27 -3.93
N ARG A 82 -10.05 -0.18 -4.07
CA ARG A 82 -9.54 1.07 -4.65
C ARG A 82 -8.46 1.72 -3.78
N CYS A 83 -8.53 1.57 -2.46
CA CYS A 83 -7.50 2.04 -1.54
C CYS A 83 -6.16 1.32 -1.78
N TYR A 84 -6.19 -0.02 -1.92
CA TYR A 84 -5.02 -0.84 -2.21
C TYR A 84 -4.44 -0.54 -3.60
N GLU A 85 -5.27 -0.39 -4.63
CA GLU A 85 -4.81 0.04 -5.97
C GLU A 85 -4.04 1.36 -5.92
N LYS A 86 -4.58 2.37 -5.22
CA LYS A 86 -3.91 3.67 -5.05
C LYS A 86 -2.61 3.54 -4.25
N ALA A 87 -2.46 2.51 -3.42
CA ALA A 87 -1.24 2.23 -2.68
C ALA A 87 -0.19 1.46 -3.51
N GLY A 88 -0.54 0.98 -4.71
CA GLY A 88 0.37 0.26 -5.60
C GLY A 88 0.16 -1.24 -5.66
N PHE A 89 -0.94 -1.75 -5.09
CA PHE A 89 -1.32 -3.16 -5.24
C PHE A 89 -2.04 -3.42 -6.56
N GLU A 90 -1.80 -4.60 -7.12
CA GLU A 90 -2.42 -5.08 -8.35
C GLU A 90 -3.31 -6.29 -8.05
N ARG A 91 -4.52 -6.31 -8.62
CA ARG A 91 -5.44 -7.46 -8.51
C ARG A 91 -4.91 -8.63 -9.33
N GLN A 92 -4.87 -9.80 -8.72
CA GLN A 92 -4.42 -11.04 -9.36
C GLN A 92 -5.60 -11.94 -9.75
N GLY A 93 -6.67 -11.91 -8.96
CA GLY A 93 -7.86 -12.73 -9.20
C GLY A 93 -8.72 -12.87 -7.96
N THR A 94 -9.66 -13.80 -7.99
CA THR A 94 -10.47 -14.19 -6.83
C THR A 94 -9.91 -15.47 -6.24
N VAL A 95 -9.76 -15.51 -4.91
CA VAL A 95 -9.35 -16.70 -4.15
C VAL A 95 -10.44 -17.05 -3.14
N THR A 96 -10.50 -18.32 -2.74
CA THR A 96 -11.34 -18.75 -1.62
C THR A 96 -10.49 -18.74 -0.36
N THR A 97 -10.93 -18.01 0.65
CA THR A 97 -10.33 -17.98 1.99
C THR A 97 -11.30 -18.63 2.99
N PRO A 98 -10.86 -18.92 4.23
CA PRO A 98 -11.77 -19.32 5.31
C PRO A 98 -12.92 -18.34 5.57
N ASP A 99 -12.74 -17.05 5.27
CA ASP A 99 -13.78 -16.01 5.38
C ASP A 99 -14.65 -15.86 4.11
N GLY A 100 -14.43 -16.73 3.12
CA GLY A 100 -15.15 -16.75 1.84
C GLY A 100 -14.34 -16.16 0.68
N PRO A 101 -15.00 -15.85 -0.45
CA PRO A 101 -14.32 -15.30 -1.63
C PRO A 101 -13.68 -13.95 -1.33
N ALA A 102 -12.43 -13.78 -1.75
CA ALA A 102 -11.65 -12.56 -1.59
C ALA A 102 -10.98 -12.16 -2.91
N VAL A 103 -10.73 -10.85 -3.10
CA VAL A 103 -9.93 -10.36 -4.23
C VAL A 103 -8.46 -10.40 -3.82
N TYR A 104 -7.69 -11.33 -4.37
CA TYR A 104 -6.27 -11.43 -4.09
C TYR A 104 -5.53 -10.28 -4.77
N MET A 105 -4.86 -9.46 -3.97
CA MET A 105 -4.10 -8.31 -4.44
C MET A 105 -2.67 -8.36 -3.89
N VAL A 106 -1.70 -7.99 -4.72
CA VAL A 106 -0.28 -8.06 -4.35
C VAL A 106 0.47 -6.79 -4.74
N GLN A 107 1.53 -6.49 -3.98
CA GLN A 107 2.57 -5.54 -4.35
C GLN A 107 3.92 -6.23 -4.15
N THR A 108 4.73 -6.31 -5.20
CA THR A 108 6.07 -6.94 -5.14
C THR A 108 7.13 -5.91 -4.76
N ARG A 109 8.25 -6.37 -4.17
CA ARG A 109 9.42 -5.52 -3.92
C ARG A 109 9.89 -4.79 -5.18
N GLN A 110 10.00 -5.52 -6.29
CA GLN A 110 10.41 -4.94 -7.58
C GLN A 110 9.48 -3.80 -8.04
N ALA A 111 8.16 -3.98 -7.92
CA ALA A 111 7.21 -2.93 -8.26
C ALA A 111 7.34 -1.71 -7.33
N PHE A 112 7.50 -1.94 -6.03
CA PHE A 112 7.73 -0.88 -5.04
C PHE A 112 9.00 -0.06 -5.35
N GLU A 113 10.12 -0.71 -5.63
CA GLU A 113 11.41 -0.06 -5.95
C GLU A 113 11.35 0.74 -7.25
N ARG A 114 10.66 0.23 -8.28
CA ARG A 114 10.46 0.94 -9.54
C ARG A 114 9.72 2.27 -9.32
N THR A 115 8.61 2.25 -8.56
CA THR A 115 7.81 3.46 -8.32
C THR A 115 8.55 4.55 -7.55
N ARG A 116 9.58 4.20 -6.74
CA ARG A 116 10.44 5.18 -6.08
C ARG A 116 11.51 5.76 -6.99
N SER A 117 12.05 4.94 -7.90
CA SER A 117 13.06 5.37 -8.87
C SER A 117 12.49 6.35 -9.89
N ASP A 118 11.24 6.16 -10.31
CA ASP A 118 10.55 7.09 -11.21
C ASP A 118 10.18 8.42 -10.53
N ALA A 119 9.97 8.40 -9.20
CA ALA A 119 9.72 9.61 -8.42
C ALA A 119 10.99 10.48 -8.21
N TYR A 120 12.18 9.89 -8.37
CA TYR A 120 13.48 10.57 -8.29
C TYR A 120 14.38 10.15 -9.45
N PRO A 121 14.16 10.68 -10.67
CA PRO A 121 15.03 10.37 -11.79
C PRO A 121 16.46 10.82 -11.48
N PHE A 122 17.37 9.85 -11.42
CA PHE A 122 18.79 10.05 -11.16
C PHE A 122 19.39 11.02 -12.21
N HIS A 123 19.62 12.28 -11.84
CA HIS A 123 20.37 13.23 -12.66
C HIS A 123 21.86 12.85 -12.64
N ARG A 124 22.29 12.04 -13.62
CA ARG A 124 23.73 11.88 -13.91
C ARG A 124 24.28 13.18 -14.48
N GLY A 125 25.10 13.85 -13.69
CA GLY A 125 26.24 14.64 -14.16
C GLY A 125 25.92 16.00 -14.79
N GLY A 126 25.80 17.02 -13.95
CA GLY A 126 25.98 18.41 -14.33
C GLY A 126 26.39 19.21 -13.09
N ARG A 127 27.57 19.84 -13.12
CA ARG A 127 28.09 20.66 -12.00
C ARG A 127 27.06 21.72 -11.57
N PRO A 128 26.98 22.10 -10.28
CA PRO A 128 26.05 23.12 -9.84
C PRO A 128 26.43 24.46 -10.48
N ARG A 129 25.53 25.04 -11.29
CA ARG A 129 25.55 26.48 -11.54
C ARG A 129 24.82 27.14 -10.38
N ALA A 130 25.52 28.02 -9.69
CA ALA A 130 24.96 28.92 -8.71
C ALA A 130 23.87 29.80 -9.36
N GLY A 131 22.75 29.95 -8.65
CA GLY A 131 21.77 31.01 -8.89
C GLY A 131 20.53 30.58 -9.67
N ALA A 132 19.47 30.23 -8.95
CA ALA A 132 18.10 30.70 -9.23
C ALA A 132 17.19 30.31 -8.06
N LEU A 133 16.73 31.32 -7.33
CA LEU A 133 15.53 31.26 -6.50
C LEU A 133 14.34 30.92 -7.41
N GLY A 134 13.54 29.94 -7.03
CA GLY A 134 12.34 29.58 -7.79
C GLY A 134 11.77 28.22 -7.39
N GLY A 135 11.28 28.10 -6.15
CA GLY A 135 10.37 27.00 -5.83
C GLY A 135 9.00 27.29 -6.45
N PRO A 136 8.38 26.36 -7.19
CA PRO A 136 6.98 26.49 -7.53
C PRO A 136 6.13 26.11 -6.31
N SER A 137 5.45 27.12 -5.82
CA SER A 137 4.28 27.08 -4.94
C SER A 137 3.12 26.28 -5.54
N CYS A 138 2.36 25.63 -4.66
CA CYS A 138 0.88 25.63 -4.56
C CYS A 138 -0.01 25.55 -5.83
N GLN A 139 -1.01 24.65 -5.75
CA GLN A 139 -2.24 24.50 -6.59
C GLN A 139 -1.99 23.78 -7.93
N THR A 140 -2.83 22.89 -8.48
CA THR A 140 -4.31 22.75 -8.55
C THR A 140 -4.54 21.31 -9.13
N LEU A 141 -5.57 20.49 -8.88
CA LEU A 141 -7.02 20.67 -8.92
C LEU A 141 -7.73 19.61 -8.08
N ASP A 142 -8.65 20.09 -7.24
CA ASP A 142 -9.90 19.42 -6.94
C ASP A 142 -10.65 19.11 -8.24
N ALA A 143 -11.13 17.87 -8.39
CA ALA A 143 -12.27 17.57 -9.24
C ALA A 143 -13.43 17.18 -8.33
N LEU A 144 -14.34 18.15 -8.19
CA LEU A 144 -15.63 18.09 -7.53
C LEU A 144 -16.58 17.09 -8.20
N SER A 145 -17.53 16.58 -7.39
CA SER A 145 -18.89 16.07 -7.71
C SER A 145 -19.02 15.04 -8.84
N THR A 146 -19.62 13.87 -8.62
CA THR A 146 -20.96 13.63 -8.05
C THR A 146 -21.06 12.18 -7.59
#